data_AF-A0A938LX95-F1
#
_entry.id   AF-A0A938LX95-F1
#
_cell.length_a   1.000
_cell.length_b   1.000
_cell.length_c   1.000
_cell.angle_alpha   90.00
_cell.angle_beta   90.00
_cell.angle_gamma   90.00
#
_symmetry.space_group_name_H-M   'P 1'
#
loop_
_entity.id
_entity.type
_entity.pdbx_description
1 polymer ?
#
loop_
_entity_poly.entity_id
_entity_poly.type
_entity_poly.pdbx_seq_one_letter_code
_entity_poly.pdbx_strand_id
1 'polypeptide(L)'
;MKSSRHGESTSVSVENITPVGIWLFVNGTEYFLSYEDYPYFRDQTLRAIQNVQLLHGYHLYWPQLDVDLEIDNLEHPEKYPLRFAGTRESQSRLGGRTARKAGGR
;
A
#
# COMPACT_ATOMS: atom_id res chain seq x y z
N MET A 1 -25.26 -30.90 -2.13
CA MET A 1 -25.23 -30.07 -3.35
C MET A 1 -23.80 -29.67 -3.62
N LYS A 2 -23.39 -29.74 -4.89
CA LYS A 2 -22.02 -29.54 -5.37
C LYS A 2 -21.60 -28.06 -5.22
N SER A 3 -20.38 -27.83 -4.75
CA SER A 3 -19.57 -26.70 -5.19
C SER A 3 -18.16 -27.20 -5.43
N SER A 4 -17.96 -27.77 -6.61
CA SER A 4 -16.63 -27.99 -7.19
C SER A 4 -16.33 -26.78 -8.07
N ARG A 5 -15.69 -25.77 -7.50
CA ARG A 5 -14.87 -24.84 -8.28
C ARG A 5 -13.51 -24.88 -7.63
N HIS A 6 -12.60 -25.61 -8.27
CA HIS A 6 -11.17 -25.50 -8.03
C HIS A 6 -10.82 -24.05 -8.34
N GLY A 7 -10.84 -23.18 -7.32
CA GLY A 7 -10.13 -21.93 -7.42
C GLY A 7 -8.67 -22.31 -7.50
N GLU A 8 -7.98 -21.86 -8.54
CA GLU A 8 -6.51 -21.78 -8.47
C GLU A 8 -6.15 -21.29 -7.09
N SER A 9 -5.19 -21.97 -6.44
CA SER A 9 -4.79 -21.71 -5.07
C SER A 9 -4.41 -20.24 -4.95
N THR A 10 -5.38 -19.42 -4.59
CA THR A 10 -5.29 -17.97 -4.49
C THR A 10 -4.69 -17.76 -3.12
N SER A 11 -3.37 -17.97 -3.09
CA SER A 11 -2.60 -18.02 -1.87
C SER A 11 -2.25 -16.59 -1.47
N VAL A 12 -2.76 -16.19 -0.32
CA VAL A 12 -2.34 -14.97 0.38
C VAL A 12 -1.69 -15.36 1.70
N SER A 13 -0.55 -14.77 2.01
CA SER A 13 0.13 -14.89 3.29
C SER A 13 0.73 -13.57 3.72
N VAL A 14 0.82 -13.37 5.04
CA VAL A 14 1.64 -12.31 5.64
C VAL A 14 3.02 -12.89 5.88
N GLU A 15 4.03 -12.40 5.15
CA GLU A 15 5.40 -12.89 5.26
C GLU A 15 6.13 -12.28 6.45
N ASN A 16 5.95 -10.98 6.67
CA ASN A 16 6.65 -10.28 7.73
C ASN A 16 5.89 -9.05 8.22
N ILE A 17 6.03 -8.74 9.51
CA ILE A 17 5.44 -7.57 10.14
C ILE A 17 6.57 -6.81 10.82
N THR A 18 6.78 -5.56 10.38
CA THR A 18 7.88 -4.70 10.84
C THR A 18 7.31 -3.46 11.53
N PRO A 19 8.14 -2.66 12.24
CA PRO A 19 7.69 -1.40 12.85
C PRO A 19 7.23 -0.33 11.85
N VAL A 20 7.57 -0.48 10.56
CA VAL A 20 7.24 0.50 9.51
C VAL A 20 6.11 0.04 8.58
N GLY A 21 5.77 -1.25 8.60
CA GLY A 21 4.77 -1.81 7.69
C GLY A 21 4.75 -3.33 7.66
N ILE A 22 3.94 -3.87 6.74
CA ILE A 22 3.66 -5.30 6.60
C ILE A 22 4.04 -5.77 5.19
N TRP A 23 4.64 -6.94 5.11
CA TRP A 23 4.91 -7.64 3.85
C TRP A 23 3.85 -8.71 3.62
N LEU A 24 3.22 -8.65 2.45
CA LEU A 24 2.23 -9.60 1.96
C LEU A 24 2.77 -10.34 0.76
N PHE A 25 2.47 -11.61 0.67
CA PHE A 25 2.70 -12.41 -0.52
C PHE A 25 1.35 -12.84 -1.09
N VAL A 26 1.09 -12.43 -2.33
CA VAL A 26 -0.20 -12.67 -3.00
C VAL A 26 0.07 -13.20 -4.39
N ASN A 27 -0.42 -14.40 -4.69
CA ASN A 27 -0.32 -15.03 -6.01
C ASN A 27 1.11 -15.07 -6.62
N GLY A 28 2.17 -15.13 -5.81
CA GLY A 28 3.55 -15.16 -6.31
C GLY A 28 4.28 -13.82 -6.25
N THR A 29 3.60 -12.75 -5.84
CA THR A 29 4.15 -11.38 -5.80
C THR A 29 4.17 -10.86 -4.36
N GLU A 30 5.26 -10.20 -3.99
CA GLU A 30 5.40 -9.52 -2.70
C GLU A 30 4.92 -8.07 -2.78
N TYR A 31 4.10 -7.65 -1.81
CA TYR A 31 3.60 -6.30 -1.65
C TYR A 31 3.95 -5.77 -0.27
N PHE A 32 4.34 -4.50 -0.20
CA PHE A 32 4.64 -3.82 1.05
C PHE A 32 3.55 -2.81 1.41
N LEU A 33 2.91 -3.01 2.55
CA LEU A 33 1.95 -2.08 3.15
C LEU A 33 2.65 -1.20 4.18
N SER A 34 2.96 0.04 3.81
CA SER A 34 3.52 1.03 4.73
C SER A 34 2.47 1.47 5.75
N TYR A 35 2.85 1.60 7.03
CA TYR A 35 1.98 2.18 8.05
C TYR A 35 1.73 3.68 7.86
N GLU A 36 2.48 4.35 6.98
CA GLU A 36 2.21 5.74 6.60
C GLU A 36 0.94 5.84 5.75
N ASP A 37 0.78 4.92 4.79
CA ASP A 37 -0.38 4.86 3.90
C ASP A 37 -1.55 4.07 4.52
N TYR A 38 -1.21 3.03 5.30
CA TYR A 38 -2.15 2.10 5.91
C TYR A 38 -2.04 2.12 7.45
N PRO A 39 -2.34 3.26 8.13
CA PRO A 39 -2.12 3.41 9.57
C PRO A 39 -3.00 2.50 10.43
N TYR A 40 -4.11 1.99 9.88
CA TYR A 40 -5.08 1.12 10.56
C TYR A 40 -4.47 -0.20 11.06
N PHE A 41 -3.31 -0.61 10.53
CA PHE A 41 -2.61 -1.81 10.97
C PHE A 41 -1.65 -1.61 12.15
N ARG A 42 -1.26 -0.38 12.52
CA ARG A 42 -0.21 -0.13 13.53
C ARG A 42 -0.48 -0.74 14.90
N ASP A 43 -1.71 -0.63 15.37
CA ASP A 43 -2.11 -1.03 16.73
C ASP A 43 -2.92 -2.33 16.74
N GLN A 44 -2.83 -3.11 15.67
CA GLN A 44 -3.61 -4.34 15.51
C GLN A 44 -2.85 -5.57 16.00
N THR A 45 -3.60 -6.57 16.45
CA THR A 45 -3.00 -7.83 16.89
C THR A 45 -2.40 -8.59 15.72
N LEU A 46 -1.29 -9.28 15.96
CA LEU A 46 -0.65 -10.16 14.98
C LEU A 46 -1.65 -11.14 14.34
N ARG A 47 -2.54 -11.71 15.17
CA ARG A 47 -3.57 -12.65 14.72
C ARG A 47 -4.58 -12.01 13.77
N ALA A 48 -4.96 -10.76 14.02
CA ALA A 48 -5.86 -10.02 13.14
C ALA A 48 -5.20 -9.71 11.80
N ILE A 49 -3.93 -9.25 11.81
CA ILE A 49 -3.17 -8.96 10.59
C ILE A 49 -2.94 -10.23 9.77
N GLN A 50 -2.62 -11.36 10.41
CA GLN A 50 -2.42 -12.64 9.72
C GLN A 50 -3.71 -13.24 9.15
N ASN A 51 -4.88 -12.85 9.66
CA ASN A 51 -6.17 -13.35 9.20
C ASN A 51 -6.66 -12.58 7.96
N VAL A 52 -5.81 -12.53 6.94
CA VAL A 52 -6.13 -11.96 5.62
C VAL A 52 -6.82 -13.01 4.75
N GLN A 53 -7.81 -12.57 3.98
CA GLN A 53 -8.56 -13.38 3.04
C GLN A 53 -8.44 -12.79 1.64
N LEU A 54 -8.13 -13.63 0.65
CA LEU A 54 -8.12 -13.23 -0.75
C LEU A 54 -9.47 -13.58 -1.38
N LEU A 55 -10.25 -12.55 -1.69
CA LEU A 55 -11.53 -12.61 -2.37
C LEU A 55 -11.31 -12.38 -3.87
N HIS A 56 -11.96 -13.21 -4.69
CA HIS A 56 -11.96 -13.09 -6.16
C HIS A 56 -10.58 -13.09 -6.86
N GLY A 57 -9.49 -13.35 -6.13
CA GLY A 57 -8.11 -13.37 -6.62
C GLY A 57 -7.41 -12.02 -6.64
N TYR A 58 -8.09 -10.91 -6.32
CA TYR A 58 -7.53 -9.56 -6.37
C TYR A 58 -7.94 -8.64 -5.20
N HIS A 59 -8.85 -9.07 -4.34
CA HIS A 59 -9.36 -8.26 -3.25
C HIS A 59 -8.94 -8.88 -1.91
N LEU A 60 -8.14 -8.17 -1.13
CA LEU A 60 -7.67 -8.55 0.18
C LEU A 60 -8.64 -8.03 1.24
N TYR A 61 -9.06 -8.90 2.15
CA TYR A 61 -10.00 -8.56 3.20
C TYR A 61 -9.51 -9.06 4.55
N TRP A 62 -9.55 -8.20 5.58
CA TRP A 62 -9.25 -8.51 6.97
C TRP A 62 -10.54 -8.50 7.80
N PRO A 63 -11.22 -9.64 8.01
CA PRO A 63 -12.51 -9.69 8.68
C PRO A 63 -12.49 -9.20 10.14
N GLN A 64 -11.33 -9.29 10.80
CA GLN A 64 -11.18 -8.84 12.19
C GLN A 64 -10.94 -7.34 12.29
N LEU A 65 -10.43 -6.72 11.22
CA LEU A 65 -10.09 -5.31 11.18
C LEU A 65 -11.17 -4.49 10.46
N ASP A 66 -12.05 -5.15 9.73
CA ASP A 66 -13.02 -4.52 8.82
C ASP A 66 -12.31 -3.63 7.79
N VAL A 67 -11.17 -4.13 7.27
CA VAL A 67 -10.33 -3.45 6.29
C VAL A 67 -10.29 -4.27 5.01
N ASP A 68 -10.56 -3.62 3.89
CA ASP A 68 -10.39 -4.15 2.53
C ASP A 68 -9.33 -3.39 1.74
N LEU A 69 -8.58 -4.10 0.90
CA LEU A 69 -7.57 -3.55 -0.01
C LEU A 69 -7.61 -4.28 -1.35
N GLU A 70 -7.51 -3.55 -2.46
CA GLU A 70 -7.38 -4.15 -3.78
C GLU A 70 -5.92 -4.22 -4.22
N ILE A 71 -5.52 -5.34 -4.83
CA ILE A 71 -4.17 -5.52 -5.38
C ILE A 71 -3.87 -4.48 -6.46
N ASP A 72 -4.87 -4.09 -7.27
CA ASP A 72 -4.72 -3.06 -8.32
C ASP A 72 -4.26 -1.71 -7.74
N ASN A 73 -4.64 -1.39 -6.50
CA ASN A 73 -4.18 -0.18 -5.80
C ASN A 73 -2.71 -0.28 -5.35
N LEU A 74 -2.23 -1.50 -5.06
CA LEU A 74 -0.83 -1.75 -4.71
C LEU A 74 0.07 -1.75 -5.94
N GLU A 75 -0.43 -2.24 -7.09
CA GLU A 75 0.31 -2.28 -8.35
C GLU A 75 0.34 -0.93 -9.08
N HIS A 76 -0.75 -0.15 -8.98
CA HIS A 76 -0.90 1.13 -9.65
C HIS A 76 -1.29 2.25 -8.67
N PRO A 77 -0.43 2.60 -7.71
CA PRO A 77 -0.69 3.72 -6.80
C PRO A 77 -0.90 5.06 -7.54
N GLU A 78 -0.40 5.19 -8.77
CA GLU A 78 -0.64 6.35 -9.63
C GLU A 78 -2.07 6.46 -10.20
N LYS A 79 -2.82 5.35 -10.29
CA LYS A 79 -4.20 5.35 -10.80
C LYS A 79 -5.22 5.79 -9.75
N TYR A 80 -4.93 5.53 -8.48
CA TYR A 80 -5.80 5.89 -7.36
C TYR A 80 -5.08 6.84 -6.42
N PRO A 81 -4.99 8.13 -6.76
CA PRO A 81 -4.46 9.13 -5.84
C PRO A 81 -5.51 9.41 -4.75
N LEU A 82 -5.84 8.42 -3.92
CA LEU A 82 -6.54 8.62 -2.65
C LEU A 82 -5.54 9.21 -1.64
N ARG A 83 -5.00 10.38 -2.00
CA ARG A 83 -4.24 11.22 -1.09
C ARG A 83 -5.25 11.81 -0.12
N PHE A 84 -5.40 11.20 1.06
CA PHE A 84 -5.69 12.01 2.23
C PHE A 84 -4.50 12.95 2.37
N ALA A 85 -4.67 14.20 1.94
CA ALA A 85 -3.64 15.22 1.95
C ALA A 85 -3.31 15.64 3.39
N GLY A 86 -2.53 14.80 4.08
CA GLY A 86 -1.65 15.25 5.14
C GLY A 86 -0.46 15.94 4.47
N THR A 87 -0.62 17.22 4.14
CA THR A 87 0.39 18.09 3.54
C THR A 87 1.76 17.89 4.21
N ARG A 88 2.70 17.29 3.49
CA ARG A 88 4.11 17.60 3.62
C ARG A 88 4.62 18.00 2.25
N GLU A 89 4.42 19.27 1.93
CA GLU A 89 5.22 19.99 0.95
C GLU A 89 6.69 19.92 1.37
N SER A 90 7.40 18.89 0.91
CA SER A 90 8.84 18.98 0.75
C SER A 90 9.08 19.58 -0.63
N GLN A 91 9.00 20.91 -0.68
CA GLN A 91 9.48 21.67 -1.82
C GLN A 91 10.97 21.40 -2.00
N SER A 92 11.28 20.55 -2.97
CA SER A 92 12.57 20.46 -3.63
C SER A 92 12.93 21.86 -4.14
N ARG A 93 13.73 22.61 -3.37
CA ARG A 93 14.37 23.85 -3.84
C ARG A 93 15.42 23.47 -4.88
N LEU A 94 14.97 23.28 -6.12
CA LEU A 94 15.82 23.26 -7.30
C LEU A 94 16.43 24.67 -7.46
N GLY A 95 17.76 24.70 -7.44
CA GLY A 95 18.54 25.87 -7.80
C GLY A 95 18.31 26.28 -9.25
N GLY A 96 18.40 27.59 -9.51
CA GLY A 96 18.34 28.09 -10.87
C GLY A 96 18.27 29.61 -11.01
N ARG A 97 19.45 30.25 -11.07
CA ARG A 97 19.76 31.42 -11.93
C ARG A 97 19.08 32.76 -11.60
N THR A 98 19.89 33.70 -11.12
CA THR A 98 19.80 35.10 -11.59
C THR A 98 21.19 35.61 -11.95
N ALA A 99 21.51 35.60 -13.25
CA ALA A 99 22.51 36.48 -13.81
C ALA A 99 21.92 37.89 -13.83
N ARG A 100 22.56 38.86 -13.17
CA ARG A 100 22.28 40.29 -13.39
C ARG A 100 23.55 40.98 -13.85
N LYS A 101 23.50 41.31 -15.14
CA LYS A 101 24.28 42.30 -15.88
C LYS A 101 24.17 43.66 -15.18
N ALA A 102 25.29 44.35 -14.98
CA ALA A 102 25.33 45.79 -14.75
C ALA A 102 26.61 46.36 -15.37
N GLY A 103 26.46 46.99 -16.52
CA GLY A 103 27.40 48.01 -17.00
C GLY A 103 26.89 49.38 -16.60
N GLY A 104 27.80 50.35 -16.48
CA GLY A 104 27.48 51.77 -16.47
C GLY A 104 28.10 52.56 -15.33
N ARG A 105 29.35 53.01 -15.52
CA ARG A 105 29.70 54.43 -15.64
C ARG A 105 31.15 54.58 -16.08
#